data_AF-A0A936PS89-F1
#
_entry.id   AF-A0A936PS89-F1
#
_cell.length_a   1.000
_cell.length_b   1.000
_cell.length_c   1.000
_cell.angle_alpha   90.00
_cell.angle_beta   90.00
_cell.angle_gamma   90.00
#
_symmetry.space_group_name_H-M   'P 1'
#
loop_
_entity.id
_entity.type
_entity.pdbx_description
1 polymer ?
#
loop_
_entity_poly.entity_id
_entity_poly.type
_entity_poly.pdbx_seq_one_letter_code
_entity_poly.pdbx_strand_id
1 'polypeptide(L)'
;MSPWLVLVPVAISVSTPAWAARGCETVSSLVELREQSARGEAAFANLDMATLEAARADAMARLPCVQEVVGPGDAAAFHRLMGLYAFASGDRAQVAPEFHAARKLEPGYTFPEHVAPPGHPLIEAYSEAAQLDEGDLQFPIAPRGGWINVGGVRGAPRGVGSAAVLQVFEADGAIVETLYLPAGYALPTWGRAEDAGGRQGAHIGLISATGGTALAAVGLYAVARGYEQQFQTTDDSKELEVLQARTNGFAAGAIGAGLVSLGLVGVTVLTW
;
A
#
# COMPACT_ATOMS: atom_id res chain seq x y z
N MET A 1 12.51 -9.26 -67.69
CA MET A 1 11.19 -8.72 -67.29
C MET A 1 10.83 -9.39 -65.97
N SER A 2 11.11 -8.73 -64.85
CA SER A 2 10.93 -9.31 -63.50
C SER A 2 9.56 -8.95 -62.93
N PRO A 3 8.79 -9.89 -62.35
CA PRO A 3 7.50 -9.60 -61.75
C PRO A 3 7.70 -8.98 -60.36
N TRP A 4 7.06 -7.86 -60.11
CA TRP A 4 7.03 -7.21 -58.80
C TRP A 4 5.94 -7.87 -57.96
N LEU A 5 6.34 -8.46 -56.82
CA LEU A 5 5.42 -8.95 -55.79
C LEU A 5 4.79 -7.75 -55.07
N VAL A 6 3.46 -7.65 -55.15
CA VAL A 6 2.66 -6.68 -54.38
C VAL A 6 2.35 -7.31 -53.03
N LEU A 7 2.97 -6.81 -51.96
CA LEU A 7 2.64 -7.16 -50.58
C LEU A 7 1.39 -6.37 -50.17
N VAL A 8 0.28 -7.07 -49.92
CA VAL A 8 -0.93 -6.49 -49.32
C VAL A 8 -0.74 -6.50 -47.80
N PRO A 9 -0.75 -5.34 -47.12
CA PRO A 9 -0.70 -5.31 -45.67
C PRO A 9 -2.00 -5.85 -45.10
N VAL A 10 -1.91 -6.98 -44.39
CA VAL A 10 -3.00 -7.50 -43.56
C VAL A 10 -3.08 -6.61 -42.33
N ALA A 11 -4.09 -5.74 -42.27
CA ALA A 11 -4.42 -4.99 -41.07
C ALA A 11 -4.96 -5.97 -40.02
N ILE A 12 -4.12 -6.34 -39.05
CA ILE A 12 -4.55 -7.07 -37.86
C ILE A 12 -5.26 -6.06 -36.96
N SER A 13 -6.59 -6.04 -37.02
CA SER A 13 -7.41 -5.33 -36.05
C SER A 13 -7.27 -6.06 -34.71
N VAL A 14 -6.45 -5.51 -33.81
CA VAL A 14 -6.41 -5.95 -32.42
C VAL A 14 -7.70 -5.45 -31.77
N SER A 15 -8.70 -6.32 -31.69
CA SER A 15 -9.88 -6.08 -30.86
C SER A 15 -9.41 -6.08 -29.41
N THR A 16 -9.15 -4.90 -28.85
CA THR A 16 -8.97 -4.76 -27.41
C THR A 16 -10.26 -5.25 -26.75
N PRO A 17 -10.22 -6.27 -25.89
CA PRO A 17 -11.41 -6.74 -25.22
C PRO A 17 -11.98 -5.55 -24.43
N ALA A 18 -13.23 -5.20 -24.72
CA ALA A 18 -13.97 -4.16 -24.02
C ALA A 18 -14.23 -4.65 -22.60
N TRP A 19 -13.31 -4.35 -21.69
CA TRP A 19 -13.49 -4.56 -20.25
C TRP A 19 -14.35 -3.41 -19.76
N ALA A 20 -15.64 -3.50 -20.06
CA ALA A 20 -16.63 -2.59 -19.49
C ALA A 20 -16.62 -2.80 -17.97
N ALA A 21 -16.02 -1.84 -17.26
CA ALA A 21 -16.38 -1.61 -15.86
C ALA A 21 -17.91 -1.59 -15.82
N ARG A 22 -18.52 -2.50 -15.04
CA ARG A 22 -19.96 -2.72 -15.10
C ARG A 22 -20.68 -1.39 -14.82
N GLY A 23 -21.27 -0.79 -15.85
CA GLY A 23 -22.05 0.44 -15.73
C GLY A 23 -21.34 1.76 -16.10
N CYS A 24 -20.06 1.75 -16.50
CA CYS A 24 -19.42 2.97 -17.03
C CYS A 24 -19.65 3.10 -18.53
N GLU A 25 -20.35 4.15 -18.96
CA GLU A 25 -20.49 4.49 -20.37
C GLU A 25 -19.16 4.96 -20.98
N THR A 26 -18.33 5.63 -20.17
CA THR A 26 -17.00 6.11 -20.56
C THR A 26 -15.97 5.71 -19.51
N VAL A 27 -14.89 5.06 -19.94
CA VAL A 27 -13.73 4.75 -19.08
C VAL A 27 -13.00 6.05 -18.76
N SER A 28 -12.68 6.27 -17.49
CA SER A 28 -11.84 7.38 -17.06
C SER A 28 -10.40 6.93 -16.93
N SER A 29 -9.47 7.79 -17.32
CA SER A 29 -8.05 7.59 -17.12
C SER A 29 -7.59 8.10 -15.76
N LEU A 30 -6.46 7.58 -15.29
CA LEU A 30 -5.80 8.06 -14.08
C LEU A 30 -5.26 9.49 -14.27
N VAL A 31 -4.91 9.87 -15.51
CA VAL A 31 -4.52 11.23 -15.86
C VAL A 31 -5.67 12.21 -15.61
N GLU A 32 -6.88 11.91 -16.05
CA GLU A 32 -8.05 12.78 -15.81
C GLU A 32 -8.36 12.91 -14.31
N LEU A 33 -8.18 11.85 -13.51
CA LEU A 33 -8.35 11.90 -12.06
C LEU A 33 -7.31 12.83 -11.39
N ARG A 34 -6.05 12.74 -11.83
CA ARG A 34 -4.97 13.64 -11.38
C ARG A 34 -5.24 15.09 -11.76
N GLU A 35 -5.73 15.32 -12.98
CA GLU A 35 -6.12 16.65 -13.44
C GLU A 35 -7.20 17.28 -12.56
N GLN A 36 -8.22 16.51 -12.14
CA GLN A 36 -9.22 17.04 -11.21
C GLN A 36 -8.63 17.36 -9.83
N SER A 37 -7.71 16.52 -9.33
CA SER A 37 -7.02 16.77 -8.06
C SER A 37 -6.20 18.06 -8.11
N ALA A 38 -5.39 18.23 -9.15
CA ALA A 38 -4.59 19.44 -9.37
C ALA A 38 -5.46 20.69 -9.59
N ARG A 39 -6.55 20.56 -10.36
CA ARG A 39 -7.52 21.63 -10.60
C ARG A 39 -8.17 22.10 -9.31
N GLY A 40 -8.56 21.18 -8.42
CA GLY A 40 -9.15 21.56 -7.14
C GLY A 40 -8.14 22.20 -6.18
N GLU A 41 -6.89 21.72 -6.14
CA GLU A 41 -5.83 22.39 -5.36
C GLU A 41 -5.60 23.84 -5.83
N ALA A 42 -5.53 24.05 -7.16
CA ALA A 42 -5.45 25.39 -7.74
C ALA A 42 -6.70 26.24 -7.45
N ALA A 43 -7.90 25.66 -7.49
CA ALA A 43 -9.14 26.37 -7.18
C ALA A 43 -9.18 26.80 -5.71
N PHE A 44 -8.75 25.94 -4.79
CA PHE A 44 -8.61 26.27 -3.37
C PHE A 44 -7.66 27.45 -3.16
N ALA A 45 -6.48 27.43 -3.79
CA ALA A 45 -5.50 28.50 -3.70
C ALA A 45 -6.04 29.86 -4.19
N ASN A 46 -6.94 29.84 -5.17
CA ASN A 46 -7.56 31.04 -5.74
C ASN A 46 -8.89 31.44 -5.06
N LEU A 47 -9.28 30.76 -3.98
CA LEU A 47 -10.58 30.94 -3.29
C LEU A 47 -11.79 30.78 -4.24
N ASP A 48 -11.65 29.97 -5.29
CA ASP A 48 -12.70 29.67 -6.25
C ASP A 48 -13.48 28.43 -5.80
N MET A 49 -14.46 28.68 -4.92
CA MET A 49 -15.29 27.61 -4.35
C MET A 49 -16.10 26.85 -5.40
N ALA A 50 -16.56 27.52 -6.46
CA ALA A 50 -17.34 26.88 -7.51
C ALA A 50 -16.47 25.90 -8.32
N THR A 51 -15.25 26.28 -8.68
CA THR A 51 -14.33 25.39 -9.37
C THR A 51 -13.84 24.26 -8.46
N LEU A 52 -13.61 24.52 -7.17
CA LEU A 52 -13.23 23.49 -6.20
C LEU A 52 -14.34 22.43 -6.05
N GLU A 53 -15.60 22.86 -5.93
CA GLU A 53 -16.76 21.96 -5.90
C GLU A 53 -16.90 21.13 -7.17
N ALA A 54 -16.77 21.77 -8.33
CA ALA A 54 -16.84 21.09 -9.62
C ALA A 54 -15.72 20.05 -9.77
N ALA A 55 -14.48 20.40 -9.43
CA ALA A 55 -13.34 19.47 -9.48
C ALA A 55 -13.56 18.25 -8.56
N ARG A 56 -14.07 18.47 -7.34
CA ARG A 56 -14.44 17.39 -6.41
C ARG A 56 -15.53 16.50 -6.98
N ALA A 57 -16.60 17.08 -7.51
CA ALA A 57 -17.71 16.34 -8.11
C ALA A 57 -17.25 15.51 -9.32
N ASP A 58 -16.45 16.10 -10.20
CA ASP A 58 -15.89 15.43 -11.37
C ASP A 58 -14.96 14.28 -10.97
N ALA A 59 -14.10 14.48 -9.97
CA ALA A 59 -13.22 13.41 -9.46
C ALA A 59 -14.04 12.24 -8.89
N MET A 60 -15.08 12.53 -8.10
CA MET A 60 -15.98 11.52 -7.54
C MET A 60 -16.75 10.75 -8.61
N ALA A 61 -17.19 11.42 -9.68
CA ALA A 61 -17.90 10.80 -10.78
C ALA A 61 -16.99 9.90 -11.65
N ARG A 62 -15.72 10.29 -11.79
CA ARG A 62 -14.73 9.57 -12.61
C ARG A 62 -14.14 8.36 -11.92
N LEU A 63 -13.92 8.44 -10.61
CA LEU A 63 -13.21 7.42 -9.84
C LEU A 63 -13.75 5.98 -10.08
N PRO A 64 -15.07 5.71 -10.08
CA PRO A 64 -15.59 4.37 -10.32
C PRO A 64 -15.28 3.80 -11.71
N CYS A 65 -14.94 4.68 -12.67
CA CYS A 65 -14.65 4.31 -14.04
C CYS A 65 -13.16 4.28 -14.36
N VAL A 66 -12.28 4.40 -13.34
CA VAL A 66 -10.82 4.26 -13.50
C VAL A 66 -10.46 2.78 -13.60
N GLN A 67 -9.93 2.38 -14.76
CA GLN A 67 -9.47 1.02 -15.09
C GLN A 67 -7.94 0.88 -15.11
N GLU A 68 -7.25 1.87 -14.54
CA GLU A 68 -5.80 1.85 -14.31
C GLU A 68 -5.53 1.62 -12.82
N VAL A 69 -4.36 1.06 -12.48
CA VAL A 69 -3.98 0.88 -11.08
C VAL A 69 -3.75 2.26 -10.44
N VAL A 70 -4.58 2.60 -9.45
CA VAL A 70 -4.46 3.79 -8.61
C VAL A 70 -3.32 3.56 -7.63
N GLY A 71 -2.23 4.32 -7.76
CA GLY A 71 -1.10 4.25 -6.84
C GLY A 71 -1.36 5.05 -5.55
N PRO A 72 -0.50 4.88 -4.52
CA PRO A 72 -0.62 5.63 -3.27
C PRO A 72 -0.64 7.16 -3.46
N GLY A 73 0.21 7.71 -4.35
CA GLY A 73 0.23 9.15 -4.62
C GLY A 73 -1.06 9.67 -5.27
N ASP A 74 -1.71 8.87 -6.11
CA ASP A 74 -2.96 9.24 -6.78
C ASP A 74 -4.13 9.25 -5.79
N ALA A 75 -4.20 8.21 -4.95
CA ALA A 75 -5.16 8.15 -3.85
C ALA A 75 -4.91 9.28 -2.84
N ALA A 76 -3.65 9.60 -2.52
CA ALA A 76 -3.31 10.72 -1.65
C ALA A 76 -3.78 12.07 -2.22
N ALA A 77 -3.56 12.32 -3.51
CA ALA A 77 -4.04 13.52 -4.19
C ALA A 77 -5.56 13.62 -4.21
N PHE A 78 -6.26 12.51 -4.45
CA PHE A 78 -7.72 12.43 -4.38
C PHE A 78 -8.24 12.77 -2.96
N HIS A 79 -7.64 12.19 -1.92
CA HIS A 79 -8.00 12.49 -0.54
C HIS A 79 -7.69 13.95 -0.15
N ARG A 80 -6.58 14.53 -0.62
CA ARG A 80 -6.32 15.97 -0.44
C ARG A 80 -7.41 16.83 -1.08
N LEU A 81 -7.85 16.51 -2.30
CA LEU A 81 -8.96 17.22 -2.95
C LEU A 81 -10.23 17.19 -2.09
N MET A 82 -10.60 16.01 -1.57
CA MET A 82 -11.77 15.86 -0.70
C MET A 82 -11.61 16.68 0.59
N GLY A 83 -10.44 16.61 1.24
CA GLY A 83 -10.15 17.35 2.46
C GLY A 83 -10.10 18.88 2.25
N LEU A 84 -9.57 19.37 1.13
CA LEU A 84 -9.57 20.79 0.75
C LEU A 84 -10.99 21.32 0.58
N TYR A 85 -11.85 20.58 -0.12
CA TYR A 85 -13.26 20.94 -0.25
C TYR A 85 -13.98 20.92 1.10
N ALA A 86 -13.77 19.89 1.92
CA ALA A 86 -14.36 19.80 3.26
C ALA A 86 -13.92 20.98 4.15
N PHE A 87 -12.65 21.34 4.10
CA PHE A 87 -12.10 22.46 4.86
C PHE A 87 -12.73 23.78 4.42
N ALA A 88 -12.80 24.03 3.11
CA ALA A 88 -13.32 25.27 2.57
C ALA A 88 -14.84 25.42 2.72
N SER A 89 -15.59 24.31 2.69
CA SER A 89 -17.04 24.28 2.92
C SER A 89 -17.44 24.27 4.40
N GLY A 90 -16.46 24.16 5.32
CA GLY A 90 -16.71 24.11 6.76
C GLY A 90 -17.19 22.75 7.30
N ASP A 91 -17.11 21.69 6.48
CA ASP A 91 -17.43 20.32 6.87
C ASP A 91 -16.30 19.70 7.71
N ARG A 92 -16.24 20.11 8.98
CA ARG A 92 -15.19 19.68 9.93
C ARG A 92 -15.13 18.18 10.15
N ALA A 93 -16.25 17.47 9.98
CA ALA A 93 -16.30 16.02 10.17
C ALA A 93 -15.47 15.28 9.11
N GLN A 94 -15.34 15.84 7.91
CA GLN A 94 -14.62 15.21 6.80
C GLN A 94 -13.17 15.67 6.65
N VAL A 95 -12.79 16.82 7.22
CA VAL A 95 -11.41 17.35 7.09
C VAL A 95 -10.36 16.37 7.61
N ALA A 96 -10.49 15.94 8.87
CA ALA A 96 -9.46 15.13 9.51
C ALA A 96 -9.34 13.73 8.88
N PRO A 97 -10.43 12.99 8.61
CA PRO A 97 -10.31 11.67 7.96
C PRO A 97 -9.69 11.69 6.56
N GLU A 98 -10.02 12.70 5.74
CA GLU A 98 -9.46 12.82 4.39
C GLU A 98 -7.97 13.17 4.42
N PHE A 99 -7.58 14.16 5.24
CA PHE A 99 -6.18 14.51 5.38
C PHE A 99 -5.36 13.41 6.05
N HIS A 100 -5.94 12.66 6.98
CA HIS A 100 -5.29 11.50 7.57
C HIS A 100 -4.98 10.44 6.50
N ALA A 101 -5.97 10.09 5.67
CA ALA A 101 -5.80 9.15 4.57
C ALA A 101 -4.69 9.62 3.60
N ALA A 102 -4.72 10.90 3.20
CA ALA A 102 -3.70 11.47 2.33
C ALA A 102 -2.29 11.39 2.93
N ARG A 103 -2.13 11.70 4.23
CA ARG A 103 -0.83 11.68 4.90
C ARG A 103 -0.26 10.29 5.10
N LYS A 104 -1.11 9.30 5.35
CA LYS A 104 -0.67 7.90 5.44
C LYS A 104 -0.06 7.41 4.13
N LEU A 105 -0.65 7.84 3.01
CA LEU A 105 -0.25 7.45 1.67
C LEU A 105 0.93 8.25 1.12
N GLU A 106 1.05 9.52 1.53
CA GLU A 106 2.14 10.41 1.12
C GLU A 106 2.69 11.22 2.33
N PRO A 107 3.46 10.60 3.23
CA PRO A 107 3.88 11.22 4.49
C PRO A 107 4.77 12.47 4.33
N GLY A 108 5.45 12.58 3.19
CA GLY A 108 6.34 13.69 2.86
C GLY A 108 5.67 14.88 2.17
N TYR A 109 4.37 14.81 1.87
CA TYR A 109 3.67 15.90 1.19
C TYR A 109 3.57 17.14 2.10
N THR A 110 3.87 18.29 1.52
CA THR A 110 3.64 19.60 2.11
C THR A 110 2.85 20.45 1.12
N PHE A 111 1.83 21.19 1.59
CA PHE A 111 1.12 22.13 0.73
C PHE A 111 2.09 23.20 0.19
N PRO A 112 2.04 23.53 -1.10
CA PRO A 112 2.78 24.65 -1.64
C PRO A 112 2.42 25.96 -0.93
N GLU A 113 3.39 26.86 -0.75
CA GLU A 113 3.19 28.13 -0.03
C GLU A 113 2.07 29.01 -0.63
N HIS A 114 1.86 28.94 -1.95
CA HIS A 114 0.77 29.65 -2.62
C HIS A 114 -0.62 29.03 -2.40
N VAL A 115 -0.70 27.76 -1.96
CA VAL A 115 -1.96 27.10 -1.59
C VAL A 115 -2.27 27.39 -0.11
N ALA A 116 -1.27 27.28 0.75
CA ALA A 116 -1.40 27.56 2.18
C ALA A 116 -0.05 28.05 2.76
N PRO A 117 0.12 29.37 2.98
CA PRO A 117 1.37 29.90 3.53
C PRO A 117 1.56 29.49 5.01
N PRO A 118 2.78 29.66 5.56
CA PRO A 118 3.02 29.41 6.97
C PRO A 118 2.02 30.14 7.89
N GLY A 119 1.44 29.41 8.85
CA GLY A 119 0.41 29.91 9.75
C GLY A 119 -1.02 29.84 9.21
N HIS A 120 -1.23 29.40 7.97
CA HIS A 120 -2.58 29.17 7.44
C HIS A 120 -3.27 28.01 8.20
N PRO A 121 -4.55 28.13 8.63
CA PRO A 121 -5.20 27.09 9.45
C PRO A 121 -5.34 25.72 8.76
N LEU A 122 -5.23 25.67 7.42
CA LEU A 122 -5.15 24.41 6.68
C LEU A 122 -3.91 23.58 7.07
N ILE A 123 -2.77 24.24 7.27
CA ILE A 123 -1.51 23.56 7.62
C ILE A 123 -1.64 22.89 8.99
N GLU A 124 -2.27 23.57 9.95
CA GLU A 124 -2.58 23.02 11.27
C GLU A 124 -3.52 21.81 11.15
N ALA A 125 -4.65 21.96 10.44
CA ALA A 125 -5.59 20.87 10.22
C ALA A 125 -4.95 19.64 9.56
N TYR A 126 -4.08 19.84 8.57
CA TYR A 126 -3.33 18.77 7.92
C TYR A 126 -2.29 18.13 8.87
N SER A 127 -1.63 18.95 9.69
CA SER A 127 -0.66 18.50 10.69
C SER A 127 -1.30 17.59 11.74
N GLU A 128 -2.43 18.03 12.30
CA GLU A 128 -3.19 17.30 13.32
C GLU A 128 -3.77 15.99 12.79
N ALA A 129 -4.18 15.96 11.52
CA ALA A 129 -4.77 14.77 10.91
C ALA A 129 -3.84 13.54 10.96
N ALA A 130 -2.52 13.68 11.06
CA ALA A 130 -1.63 12.51 11.22
C ALA A 130 -1.81 11.78 12.56
N GLN A 131 -2.43 12.40 13.55
CA GLN A 131 -2.68 11.83 14.87
C GLN A 131 -4.11 11.30 15.02
N LEU A 132 -4.90 11.30 13.95
CA LEU A 132 -6.26 10.78 13.99
C LEU A 132 -6.25 9.29 14.38
N ASP A 133 -7.09 8.93 15.33
CA ASP A 133 -7.35 7.53 15.65
C ASP A 133 -8.08 6.86 14.49
N GLU A 134 -7.43 5.86 13.91
CA GLU A 134 -7.96 5.07 12.79
C GLU A 134 -9.10 4.13 13.24
N GLY A 135 -9.28 3.91 14.54
CA GLY A 135 -10.20 2.93 15.08
C GLY A 135 -9.81 1.50 14.70
N ASP A 136 -10.81 0.60 14.71
CA ASP A 136 -10.57 -0.81 14.39
C ASP A 136 -10.08 -0.99 12.95
N LEU A 137 -9.05 -1.82 12.79
CA LEU A 137 -8.55 -2.20 11.47
C LEU A 137 -9.44 -3.26 10.83
N GLN A 138 -9.87 -2.98 9.60
CA GLN A 138 -10.64 -3.89 8.76
C GLN A 138 -9.77 -4.41 7.62
N PHE A 139 -9.76 -5.73 7.44
CA PHE A 139 -9.00 -6.38 6.37
C PHE A 139 -9.92 -6.71 5.20
N PRO A 140 -9.54 -6.36 3.96
CA PRO A 140 -10.38 -6.65 2.79
C PRO A 140 -10.49 -8.15 2.52
N ILE A 141 -11.71 -8.61 2.26
CA ILE A 141 -11.99 -9.97 1.77
C ILE A 141 -12.13 -9.91 0.25
N ALA A 142 -11.03 -10.24 -0.44
CA ALA A 142 -10.94 -10.20 -1.90
C ALA A 142 -11.70 -11.35 -2.59
N PRO A 143 -12.09 -11.20 -3.87
CA PRO A 143 -12.61 -12.31 -4.67
C PRO A 143 -11.64 -13.50 -4.71
N ARG A 144 -12.15 -14.70 -4.99
CA ARG A 144 -11.32 -15.92 -5.07
C ARG A 144 -10.20 -15.75 -6.10
N GLY A 145 -8.96 -15.84 -5.63
CA GLY A 145 -7.74 -15.68 -6.45
C GLY A 145 -7.38 -14.23 -6.78
N GLY A 146 -8.29 -13.29 -6.53
CA GLY A 146 -8.07 -11.86 -6.73
C GLY A 146 -7.38 -11.18 -5.56
N TRP A 147 -7.37 -9.85 -5.57
CA TRP A 147 -6.90 -9.01 -4.47
C TRP A 147 -7.61 -7.68 -4.44
N ILE A 148 -7.41 -6.92 -3.37
CA ILE A 148 -7.93 -5.56 -3.24
C ILE A 148 -6.75 -4.65 -2.91
N ASN A 149 -6.65 -3.51 -3.59
CA ASN A 149 -5.78 -2.42 -3.17
C ASN A 149 -6.59 -1.46 -2.29
N VAL A 150 -6.01 -1.08 -1.15
CA VAL A 150 -6.53 -0.03 -0.26
C VAL A 150 -5.55 1.13 -0.30
N GLY A 151 -5.98 2.27 -0.83
CA GLY A 151 -5.11 3.42 -1.07
C GLY A 151 -3.92 3.09 -1.97
N GLY A 152 -4.10 2.19 -2.94
CA GLY A 152 -3.03 1.75 -3.85
C GLY A 152 -2.06 0.72 -3.28
N VAL A 153 -2.29 0.22 -2.06
CA VAL A 153 -1.47 -0.85 -1.45
C VAL A 153 -2.27 -2.15 -1.39
N ARG A 154 -1.70 -3.23 -1.93
CA ARG A 154 -2.35 -4.55 -1.99
C ARG A 154 -2.60 -5.11 -0.59
N GLY A 155 -3.84 -5.51 -0.33
CA GLY A 155 -4.23 -6.20 0.91
C GLY A 155 -4.07 -5.37 2.19
N ALA A 156 -3.77 -4.07 2.08
CA ALA A 156 -3.56 -3.23 3.25
C ALA A 156 -4.84 -3.14 4.10
N PRO A 157 -4.71 -3.13 5.44
CA PRO A 157 -5.86 -2.89 6.30
C PRO A 157 -6.33 -1.44 6.18
N ARG A 158 -7.61 -1.23 6.46
CA ARG A 158 -8.23 0.09 6.56
C ARG A 158 -8.74 0.32 7.98
N GLY A 159 -8.36 1.42 8.62
CA GLY A 159 -9.04 1.88 9.83
C GLY A 159 -10.44 2.41 9.53
N VAL A 160 -11.43 2.05 10.35
CA VAL A 160 -12.82 2.56 10.21
C VAL A 160 -12.87 4.09 10.23
N GLY A 161 -12.01 4.74 11.01
CA GLY A 161 -11.91 6.21 11.10
C GLY A 161 -11.29 6.89 9.87
N SER A 162 -10.74 6.12 8.92
CA SER A 162 -10.07 6.66 7.72
C SER A 162 -10.92 6.46 6.47
N ALA A 163 -10.95 7.48 5.61
CA ALA A 163 -11.42 7.30 4.24
C ALA A 163 -10.42 6.45 3.44
N ALA A 164 -10.87 5.83 2.35
CA ALA A 164 -10.01 5.06 1.46
C ALA A 164 -10.52 5.04 0.02
N VAL A 165 -9.60 4.98 -0.94
CA VAL A 165 -9.87 4.52 -2.30
C VAL A 165 -9.58 3.03 -2.37
N LEU A 166 -10.53 2.24 -2.87
CA LEU A 166 -10.41 0.80 -3.03
C LEU A 166 -10.40 0.42 -4.52
N GLN A 167 -9.56 -0.54 -4.88
CA GLN A 167 -9.62 -1.19 -6.19
C GLN A 167 -9.66 -2.69 -6.03
N VAL A 168 -10.61 -3.34 -6.68
CA VAL A 168 -10.85 -4.78 -6.61
C VAL A 168 -10.34 -5.41 -7.90
N PHE A 169 -9.53 -6.44 -7.74
CA PHE A 169 -8.89 -7.17 -8.83
C PHE A 169 -9.37 -8.62 -8.86
N GLU A 170 -9.64 -9.15 -10.06
CA GLU A 170 -9.78 -10.58 -10.31
C GLU A 170 -8.42 -11.30 -10.34
N ALA A 171 -8.46 -12.63 -10.46
CA ALA A 171 -7.25 -13.47 -10.42
C ALA A 171 -6.29 -13.23 -11.60
N ASP A 172 -6.81 -12.74 -12.72
CA ASP A 172 -6.04 -12.38 -13.92
C ASP A 172 -5.51 -10.94 -13.88
N GLY A 173 -5.82 -10.19 -12.82
CA GLY A 173 -5.45 -8.79 -12.66
C GLY A 173 -6.43 -7.78 -13.25
N ALA A 174 -7.62 -8.22 -13.67
CA ALA A 174 -8.67 -7.31 -14.08
C ALA A 174 -9.21 -6.45 -12.95
N ILE A 175 -9.23 -5.13 -13.14
CA ILE A 175 -9.95 -4.22 -12.25
C ILE A 175 -11.44 -4.38 -12.53
N VAL A 176 -12.17 -4.85 -11.52
CA VAL A 176 -13.62 -5.05 -11.60
C VAL A 176 -14.40 -3.92 -10.94
N GLU A 177 -13.78 -3.23 -9.99
CA GLU A 177 -14.41 -2.14 -9.26
C GLU A 177 -13.34 -1.20 -8.70
N THR A 178 -13.55 0.10 -8.88
CA THR A 178 -12.86 1.15 -8.15
C THR A 178 -13.90 1.92 -7.36
N LEU A 179 -13.69 2.20 -6.07
CA LEU A 179 -14.65 2.98 -5.29
C LEU A 179 -13.97 3.80 -4.21
N TYR A 180 -14.62 4.89 -3.82
CA TYR A 180 -14.25 5.68 -2.64
C TYR A 180 -15.15 5.29 -1.47
N LEU A 181 -14.53 5.03 -0.32
CA LEU A 181 -15.19 4.63 0.91
C LEU A 181 -14.93 5.68 2.00
N PRO A 182 -15.95 6.47 2.39
CA PRO A 182 -15.80 7.47 3.43
C PRO A 182 -15.50 6.85 4.80
N ALA A 183 -14.91 7.65 5.71
CA ALA A 183 -14.74 7.26 7.10
C ALA A 183 -16.06 6.87 7.78
N GLY A 184 -16.00 5.91 8.71
CA GLY A 184 -17.14 5.35 9.44
C GLY A 184 -17.91 4.26 8.68
N TYR A 185 -17.74 4.14 7.37
CA TYR A 185 -18.40 3.09 6.60
C TYR A 185 -17.69 1.74 6.76
N ALA A 186 -18.46 0.65 6.86
CA ALA A 186 -17.91 -0.70 6.89
C ALA A 186 -17.29 -1.07 5.54
N LEU A 187 -16.17 -1.80 5.58
CA LEU A 187 -15.53 -2.34 4.38
C LEU A 187 -16.46 -3.36 3.69
N PRO A 188 -16.78 -3.18 2.39
CA PRO A 188 -17.54 -4.17 1.64
C PRO A 188 -16.80 -5.51 1.55
N THR A 189 -17.54 -6.58 1.27
CA THR A 189 -17.00 -7.92 1.09
C THR A 189 -17.20 -8.37 -0.35
N TRP A 190 -16.13 -8.80 -1.01
CA TRP A 190 -16.18 -9.30 -2.38
C TRP A 190 -15.95 -10.80 -2.48
N GLY A 191 -15.22 -11.37 -1.52
CA GLY A 191 -15.07 -12.82 -1.35
C GLY A 191 -15.99 -13.40 -0.29
N ARG A 192 -15.87 -14.71 -0.06
CA ARG A 192 -16.54 -15.41 1.05
C ARG A 192 -15.68 -15.32 2.30
N ALA A 193 -16.28 -15.43 3.48
CA ALA A 193 -15.54 -15.45 4.74
C ALA A 193 -14.47 -16.56 4.78
N GLU A 194 -14.74 -17.69 4.13
CA GLU A 194 -13.80 -18.81 3.98
C GLU A 194 -12.51 -18.41 3.22
N ASP A 195 -12.60 -17.45 2.30
CA ASP A 195 -11.46 -16.96 1.51
C ASP A 195 -10.50 -16.10 2.36
N ALA A 196 -10.98 -15.53 3.47
CA ALA A 196 -10.16 -14.70 4.36
C ALA A 196 -9.16 -15.52 5.19
N GLY A 197 -9.54 -16.73 5.60
CA GLY A 197 -8.75 -17.54 6.55
C GLY A 197 -7.44 -18.10 5.96
N GLY A 198 -7.39 -18.32 4.64
CA GLY A 198 -6.24 -18.97 4.00
C GLY A 198 -4.95 -18.13 4.00
N ARG A 199 -5.05 -16.80 3.84
CA ARG A 199 -3.87 -15.91 3.78
C ARG A 199 -3.38 -15.50 5.15
N GLN A 200 -4.30 -15.17 6.07
CA GLN A 200 -3.93 -14.70 7.41
C GLN A 200 -3.16 -15.76 8.21
N GLY A 201 -3.53 -17.04 8.07
CA GLY A 201 -2.79 -18.15 8.70
C GLY A 201 -1.37 -18.32 8.15
N ALA A 202 -1.16 -18.15 6.84
CA ALA A 202 0.15 -18.28 6.22
C ALA A 202 1.12 -17.17 6.67
N HIS A 203 0.63 -15.92 6.78
CA HIS A 203 1.45 -14.80 7.26
C HIS A 203 1.82 -14.91 8.75
N ILE A 204 0.89 -15.36 9.60
CA ILE A 204 1.20 -15.63 11.02
C ILE A 204 2.26 -16.72 11.13
N GLY A 205 2.18 -17.77 10.30
CA GLY A 205 3.20 -18.82 10.21
C GLY A 205 4.58 -18.27 9.81
N LEU A 206 4.63 -17.43 8.78
CA LEU A 206 5.87 -16.78 8.30
C LEU A 206 6.48 -15.84 9.35
N ILE A 207 5.68 -15.00 10.00
CA ILE A 207 6.16 -14.09 11.05
C ILE A 207 6.69 -14.90 12.25
N SER A 208 5.98 -15.95 12.65
CA SER A 208 6.41 -16.84 13.74
C SER A 208 7.71 -17.57 13.40
N ALA A 209 7.86 -18.03 12.16
CA ALA A 209 9.09 -18.66 11.67
C ALA A 209 10.27 -17.68 11.62
N THR A 210 10.04 -16.44 11.17
CA THR A 210 11.05 -15.37 11.17
C THR A 210 11.51 -15.04 12.60
N GLY A 211 10.56 -14.87 13.53
CA GLY A 211 10.86 -14.62 14.94
C GLY A 211 11.62 -15.78 15.59
N GLY A 212 11.18 -17.02 15.35
CA GLY A 212 11.83 -18.22 15.90
C GLY A 212 13.26 -18.41 15.39
N THR A 213 13.50 -18.20 14.10
CA THR A 213 14.85 -18.31 13.50
C THR A 213 15.80 -17.21 13.96
N ALA A 214 15.32 -15.97 14.13
CA ALA A 214 16.11 -14.88 14.69
C ALA A 214 16.51 -15.16 16.14
N LEU A 215 15.58 -15.62 16.98
CA LEU A 215 15.88 -16.01 18.37
C LEU A 215 16.87 -17.17 18.43
N ALA A 216 16.73 -18.17 17.55
CA ALA A 216 17.69 -19.27 17.45
C ALA A 216 19.10 -18.78 17.06
N ALA A 217 19.21 -17.85 16.12
CA ALA A 217 20.51 -17.26 15.72
C ALA A 217 21.19 -16.54 16.89
N VAL A 218 20.45 -15.72 17.65
CA VAL A 218 20.95 -15.04 18.85
C VAL A 218 21.38 -16.04 19.93
N GLY A 219 20.57 -17.08 20.17
CA GLY A 219 20.90 -18.14 21.13
C GLY A 219 22.17 -18.91 20.78
N LEU A 220 22.31 -19.32 19.51
CA LEU A 220 23.51 -20.02 19.03
C LEU A 220 24.77 -19.13 19.14
N TYR A 221 24.65 -17.84 18.81
CA TYR A 221 25.76 -16.89 18.96
C TYR A 221 26.17 -16.69 20.43
N ALA A 222 25.21 -16.58 21.34
CA ALA A 222 25.48 -16.47 22.78
C ALA A 222 26.23 -17.70 23.33
N VAL A 223 25.83 -18.90 22.90
CA VAL A 223 26.53 -20.16 23.26
C VAL A 223 27.94 -20.19 22.68
N ALA A 224 28.14 -19.78 21.42
CA ALA A 224 29.46 -19.70 20.80
C ALA A 224 30.40 -18.79 21.61
N ARG A 225 29.91 -17.62 22.03
CA ARG A 225 30.67 -16.65 22.85
C ARG A 225 31.04 -17.21 24.24
N GLY A 226 30.18 -18.04 24.82
CA GLY A 226 30.47 -18.73 26.08
C GLY A 226 31.63 -19.74 25.95
N TYR A 227 31.67 -20.51 24.86
CA TYR A 227 32.79 -21.42 24.58
C TYR A 227 34.08 -20.67 24.25
N GLU A 228 34.00 -19.54 23.56
CA GLU A 228 35.15 -18.67 23.29
C GLU A 228 35.81 -18.18 24.60
N GLN A 229 35.03 -17.80 25.60
CA GLN A 229 35.57 -17.40 26.91
C GLN A 229 36.30 -18.56 27.61
N GLN A 230 35.76 -19.78 27.55
CA GLN A 230 36.43 -20.97 28.12
C GLN A 230 37.72 -21.32 27.36
N PHE A 231 37.72 -21.17 26.03
CA PHE A 231 38.89 -21.37 25.19
C PHE A 231 40.03 -20.43 25.60
N GLN A 232 39.73 -19.18 25.96
CA GLN A 232 40.74 -18.20 26.40
C GLN A 232 41.33 -18.49 27.77
N THR A 233 40.68 -19.30 28.61
CA THR A 233 41.11 -19.58 29.99
C THR A 233 41.72 -20.96 30.20
N THR A 234 41.70 -21.82 29.18
CA THR A 234 42.11 -23.23 29.29
C THR A 234 43.50 -23.45 28.72
N ASP A 235 44.38 -24.11 29.47
CA ASP A 235 45.75 -24.44 29.04
C ASP A 235 45.91 -25.89 28.52
N ASP A 236 44.88 -26.74 28.64
CA ASP A 236 44.90 -28.12 28.12
C ASP A 236 44.68 -28.13 26.59
N SER A 237 45.73 -28.53 25.86
CA SER A 237 45.70 -28.59 24.40
C SER A 237 44.62 -29.52 23.82
N LYS A 238 44.28 -30.62 24.50
CA LYS A 238 43.20 -31.51 24.04
C LYS A 238 41.82 -30.88 24.22
N GLU A 239 41.65 -30.09 25.28
CA GLU A 239 40.39 -29.40 25.55
C GLU A 239 40.20 -28.20 24.59
N LEU A 240 41.30 -27.52 24.23
CA LEU A 240 41.30 -26.44 23.24
C LEU A 240 40.76 -26.88 21.87
N GLU A 241 41.16 -28.06 21.36
CA GLU A 241 40.65 -28.59 20.08
C GLU A 241 39.13 -28.80 20.12
N VAL A 242 38.61 -29.34 21.23
CA VAL A 242 37.17 -29.58 21.43
C VAL A 242 36.40 -28.27 21.53
N LEU A 243 36.91 -27.29 22.28
CA LEU A 243 36.30 -25.97 22.44
C LEU A 243 36.28 -25.18 21.14
N GLN A 244 37.35 -25.27 20.34
CA GLN A 244 37.43 -24.64 19.02
C GLN A 244 36.40 -25.25 18.06
N ALA A 245 36.30 -26.58 18.00
CA ALA A 245 35.32 -27.25 17.15
C ALA A 245 33.87 -26.88 17.52
N ARG A 246 33.55 -26.80 18.82
CA ARG A 246 32.23 -26.39 19.31
C ARG A 246 31.92 -24.93 18.97
N THR A 247 32.86 -24.01 19.24
CA THR A 247 32.71 -22.58 18.94
C THR A 247 32.43 -22.36 17.46
N ASN A 248 33.22 -23.00 16.59
CA ASN A 248 33.04 -22.93 15.13
C ASN A 248 31.68 -23.49 14.69
N GLY A 249 31.25 -24.62 15.28
CA GLY A 249 29.95 -25.23 14.99
C GLY A 249 28.78 -24.31 15.35
N PHE A 250 28.79 -23.71 16.54
CA PHE A 250 27.73 -22.78 16.97
C PHE A 250 27.76 -21.47 16.19
N ALA A 251 28.94 -20.91 15.89
CA ALA A 251 29.08 -19.70 15.08
C ALA A 251 28.56 -19.92 13.65
N ALA A 252 28.93 -21.03 13.00
CA ALA A 252 28.42 -21.40 11.68
C ALA A 252 26.89 -21.60 11.70
N GLY A 253 26.37 -22.24 12.75
CA GLY A 253 24.93 -22.39 12.96
C GLY A 253 24.20 -21.05 13.11
N ALA A 254 24.76 -20.10 13.86
CA ALA A 254 24.21 -18.75 14.02
C ALA A 254 24.16 -17.99 12.69
N ILE A 255 25.23 -18.07 11.89
CA ILE A 255 25.27 -17.46 10.54
C ILE A 255 24.19 -18.07 9.64
N GLY A 256 24.08 -19.41 9.61
CA GLY A 256 23.07 -20.11 8.81
C GLY A 256 21.64 -19.72 9.19
N ALA A 257 21.33 -19.71 10.49
CA ALA A 257 20.02 -19.28 11.00
C ALA A 257 19.74 -17.80 10.69
N GLY A 258 20.75 -16.93 10.79
CA GLY A 258 20.65 -15.52 10.43
C GLY A 258 20.31 -15.32 8.95
N LEU A 259 20.98 -16.04 8.04
CA LEU A 259 20.69 -15.98 6.60
C LEU A 259 19.28 -16.46 6.26
N VAL A 260 18.81 -17.54 6.90
CA VAL A 260 17.42 -18.00 6.75
C VAL A 260 16.43 -16.93 7.20
N SER A 261 16.68 -16.30 8.36
CA SER A 261 15.83 -15.23 8.88
C SER A 261 15.75 -14.05 7.90
N LEU A 262 16.89 -13.62 7.34
CA LEU A 262 16.93 -12.56 6.32
C LEU A 262 16.15 -12.95 5.05
N GLY A 263 16.28 -14.20 4.59
CA GLY A 263 15.52 -14.72 3.46
C GLY A 263 14.01 -14.70 3.73
N LEU A 264 13.58 -15.09 4.93
CA LEU A 264 12.17 -15.07 5.34
C LEU A 264 11.62 -13.65 5.44
N VAL A 265 12.41 -12.68 5.93
CA VAL A 265 12.04 -11.25 5.90
C VAL A 265 11.83 -10.80 4.46
N GLY A 266 12.75 -11.15 3.55
CA GLY A 266 12.62 -10.83 2.13
C GLY A 266 11.34 -11.38 1.49
N VAL A 267 11.02 -12.65 1.76
CA VAL A 267 9.76 -13.26 1.28
C VAL A 267 8.55 -12.59 1.90
N THR A 268 8.61 -12.25 3.18
CA THR A 268 7.51 -11.57 3.88
C THR A 268 7.24 -10.20 3.25
N VAL A 269 8.28 -9.41 2.96
CA VAL A 269 8.17 -8.10 2.31
C VAL A 269 7.69 -8.21 0.86
N LEU A 270 8.12 -9.24 0.12
CA LEU A 270 7.72 -9.43 -1.29
C LEU A 270 6.30 -9.99 -1.47
N THR A 271 5.76 -10.67 -0.44
CA THR A 271 4.42 -11.29 -0.49
C THR A 271 3.35 -10.41 0.15
N TRP A 272 3.75 -9.33 0.81
CA TRP A 272 2.92 -8.19 1.19
C TRP A 272 2.73 -7.26 -0.01
#